data_AF-A0A4Q2RFA9-F1
#
_entry.id   AF-A0A4Q2RFA9-F1
#
_cell.length_a   1.000
_cell.length_b   1.000
_cell.length_c   1.000
_cell.angle_alpha   90.00
_cell.angle_beta   90.00
_cell.angle_gamma   90.00
#
_symmetry.space_group_name_H-M   'P 1'
#
loop_
_entity.id
_entity.type
_entity.pdbx_description
1 polymer ?
#
loop_
_entity_poly.entity_id
_entity_poly.type
_entity_poly.pdbx_seq_one_letter_code
_entity_poly.pdbx_strand_id
1 'polypeptide(L)'
;MIFRLMTVNPIIEKPLVQAWVQGDESLVVGALKNLRNEASRQDKELLSMDVLDILQETQSARIRDAAAIALVDLGVRQSVMKIVDVLRRPGFAKSSGTLLFALNEIQASLPLSVLMQVVVEGSFESRNQAMFFLEEGRFDRVDPSYLKSSIDRLETLMDAEDPETVEAADFARQCLLDYSRER
;
A
#
# COMPACT_ATOMS: atom_id res chain seq x y z
N MET A 1 27.87 -0.37 14.18
CA MET A 1 26.80 -1.17 13.59
C MET A 1 26.59 -2.37 14.50
N ILE A 2 25.60 -2.30 15.40
CA ILE A 2 25.43 -3.28 16.49
C ILE A 2 24.51 -4.39 16.00
N PHE A 3 25.06 -5.57 15.77
CA PHE A 3 24.30 -6.80 15.57
C PHE A 3 23.60 -7.14 16.88
N ARG A 4 22.26 -7.09 16.89
CA ARG A 4 21.46 -7.60 17.98
C ARG A 4 21.39 -9.12 17.81
N LEU A 5 22.16 -9.85 18.61
CA LEU A 5 22.07 -11.30 18.75
C LEU A 5 20.67 -11.64 19.29
N MET A 6 19.76 -12.00 18.39
CA MET A 6 18.53 -12.71 18.77
C MET A 6 18.89 -14.17 18.99
N THR A 7 18.56 -14.65 20.18
CA THR A 7 18.64 -16.06 20.58
C THR A 7 17.86 -16.92 19.60
N VAL A 8 18.58 -17.79 18.90
CA VAL A 8 18.05 -18.76 17.94
C VAL A 8 17.21 -19.80 18.70
N ASN A 9 15.90 -19.79 18.46
CA ASN A 9 15.00 -20.87 18.85
C ASN A 9 14.99 -21.91 17.71
N PRO A 10 15.33 -23.18 17.94
CA PRO A 10 15.47 -24.17 16.86
C PRO A 10 14.11 -24.75 16.51
N ILE A 11 13.26 -23.99 15.82
CA ILE A 11 11.96 -24.46 15.32
C ILE A 11 11.74 -23.87 13.93
N ILE A 12 11.96 -24.72 12.91
CA ILE A 12 11.66 -24.50 11.48
C ILE A 12 12.31 -23.23 10.92
N GLU A 13 13.46 -23.39 10.27
CA GLU A 13 14.00 -22.32 9.44
C GLU A 13 13.00 -22.03 8.31
N LYS A 14 12.23 -20.95 8.47
CA LYS A 14 11.24 -20.54 7.48
C LYS A 14 11.97 -20.12 6.20
N PRO A 15 11.65 -20.68 5.02
CA PRO A 15 12.32 -20.36 3.76
C PRO A 15 12.39 -18.85 3.47
N LEU A 16 11.32 -18.11 3.84
CA LEU A 16 11.26 -16.66 3.71
C LEU A 16 12.34 -15.93 4.51
N VAL A 17 12.51 -16.26 5.79
CA VAL A 17 13.47 -15.58 6.68
C VAL A 17 14.89 -15.88 6.23
N GLN A 18 15.17 -17.11 5.82
CA GLN A 18 16.47 -17.47 5.26
C GLN A 18 16.79 -16.69 3.98
N ALA A 19 15.83 -16.65 3.04
CA ALA A 19 15.99 -15.89 1.80
C ALA A 19 16.24 -14.41 2.08
N TRP A 20 15.54 -13.83 3.05
CA TRP A 20 15.71 -12.44 3.46
C TRP A 20 17.11 -12.16 4.03
N VAL A 21 17.59 -13.01 4.95
CA VAL A 21 18.93 -12.89 5.55
C VAL A 21 20.04 -13.07 4.52
N GLN A 22 19.84 -13.93 3.51
CA GLN A 22 20.80 -14.13 2.42
C GLN A 22 20.87 -12.94 1.46
N GLY A 23 19.86 -12.06 1.47
CA GLY A 23 19.81 -10.88 0.59
C GLY A 23 19.56 -11.21 -0.88
N ASP A 24 19.14 -12.43 -1.21
CA ASP A 24 18.80 -12.83 -2.58
C ASP A 24 17.35 -12.44 -2.88
N GLU A 25 17.18 -11.35 -3.65
CA GLU A 25 15.87 -10.85 -4.05
C GLU A 25 15.01 -11.91 -4.76
N SER A 26 15.60 -12.79 -5.56
CA SER A 26 14.84 -13.81 -6.29
C SER A 26 14.32 -14.90 -5.38
N LEU A 27 15.13 -15.31 -4.40
CA LEU A 27 14.69 -16.25 -3.36
C LEU A 27 13.60 -15.62 -2.48
N VAL A 28 13.75 -14.35 -2.09
CA VAL A 28 12.74 -13.65 -1.27
C VAL A 28 11.41 -13.57 -2.01
N VAL A 29 11.42 -13.11 -3.27
CA VAL A 29 10.20 -13.01 -4.08
C VAL A 29 9.57 -14.38 -4.31
N GLY A 30 10.39 -15.42 -4.57
CA GLY A 30 9.91 -16.79 -4.70
C GLY A 30 9.23 -17.30 -3.42
N ALA A 31 9.86 -17.09 -2.27
CA ALA A 31 9.31 -17.47 -0.97
C ALA A 31 8.00 -16.73 -0.69
N LEU A 32 7.94 -15.41 -0.89
CA LEU A 32 6.74 -14.60 -0.69
C LEU A 32 5.55 -15.11 -1.53
N LYS A 33 5.79 -15.45 -2.80
CA LYS A 33 4.74 -15.97 -3.71
C LYS A 33 4.20 -17.35 -3.31
N ASN A 34 4.98 -18.15 -2.60
CA ASN A 34 4.60 -19.52 -2.23
C ASN A 34 3.93 -19.62 -0.85
N LEU A 35 3.92 -18.54 -0.05
CA LEU A 35 3.43 -18.53 1.32
C LEU A 35 2.01 -19.08 1.49
N ARG A 36 1.10 -18.80 0.54
CA ARG A 36 -0.29 -19.29 0.60
C ARG A 36 -0.37 -20.81 0.66
N ASN A 37 0.54 -21.50 -0.03
CA ASN A 37 0.54 -22.95 -0.15
C ASN A 37 1.24 -23.64 1.03
N GLU A 38 2.04 -22.89 1.78
CA GLU A 38 2.87 -23.40 2.88
C GLU A 38 2.23 -23.15 4.27
N ALA A 39 1.34 -22.17 4.38
CA ALA A 39 0.86 -21.70 5.68
C ALA A 39 -0.34 -22.49 6.23
N SER A 40 -0.16 -23.17 7.37
CA SER A 40 -1.28 -23.59 8.22
C SER A 40 -1.95 -22.38 8.88
N ARG A 41 -3.18 -22.51 9.41
CA ARG A 41 -3.89 -21.37 10.05
C ARG A 41 -3.09 -20.73 11.19
N GLN A 42 -2.38 -21.51 12.00
CA GLN A 42 -1.56 -20.99 13.11
C GLN A 42 -0.28 -20.31 12.62
N ASP A 43 0.29 -20.77 11.51
CA ASP A 43 1.51 -20.19 10.95
C ASP A 43 1.26 -18.86 10.24
N LYS A 44 0.03 -18.61 9.76
CA LYS A 44 -0.34 -17.39 9.04
C LYS A 44 -0.08 -16.11 9.84
N GLU A 45 -0.37 -16.12 11.14
CA GLU A 45 -0.12 -14.95 11.99
C GLU A 45 1.38 -14.64 12.09
N LEU A 46 2.20 -15.64 12.40
CA LEU A 46 3.65 -15.47 12.48
C LEU A 46 4.26 -15.08 11.13
N LEU A 47 3.84 -15.74 10.04
CA LEU A 47 4.30 -15.41 8.69
C LEU A 47 3.90 -14.00 8.28
N SER A 48 2.72 -13.53 8.68
CA SER A 48 2.29 -12.16 8.37
C SER A 48 3.17 -11.11 9.04
N MET A 49 3.72 -11.39 10.23
CA MET A 49 4.69 -10.50 10.88
C MET A 49 6.00 -10.45 10.09
N ASP A 50 6.54 -11.61 9.70
CA ASP A 50 7.77 -11.69 8.90
C ASP A 50 7.60 -10.92 7.56
N VAL A 51 6.46 -11.08 6.88
CA VAL A 51 6.17 -10.37 5.62
C VAL A 51 6.01 -8.87 5.84
N LEU A 52 5.39 -8.46 6.96
CA LEU A 52 5.24 -7.04 7.30
C LEU A 52 6.59 -6.38 7.57
N ASP A 53 7.49 -7.05 8.29
CA ASP A 53 8.84 -6.53 8.53
C ASP A 53 9.60 -6.37 7.20
N ILE A 54 9.54 -7.37 6.32
CA ILE A 54 10.13 -7.29 4.96
C ILE A 54 9.54 -6.12 4.16
N LEU A 55 8.21 -5.95 4.16
CA LEU A 55 7.54 -4.85 3.48
C LEU A 55 8.02 -3.49 3.99
N GLN A 56 8.23 -3.37 5.30
CA GLN A 56 8.66 -2.11 5.92
C GLN A 56 10.14 -1.79 5.69
N GLU A 57 11.00 -2.80 5.61
CA GLU A 57 12.46 -2.61 5.51
C GLU A 57 12.97 -2.53 4.07
N THR A 58 12.30 -3.22 3.13
CA THR A 58 12.78 -3.34 1.76
C THR A 58 12.79 -2.02 1.00
N GLN A 59 13.83 -1.84 0.17
CA GLN A 59 13.91 -0.78 -0.84
C GLN A 59 13.61 -1.31 -2.26
N SER A 60 13.47 -2.63 -2.43
CA SER A 60 13.16 -3.24 -3.71
C SER A 60 11.66 -3.19 -3.97
N ALA A 61 11.27 -2.54 -5.07
CA ALA A 61 9.88 -2.53 -5.53
C ALA A 61 9.35 -3.96 -5.74
N ARG A 62 10.19 -4.85 -6.30
CA ARG A 62 9.80 -6.24 -6.57
C ARG A 62 9.49 -7.03 -5.31
N ILE A 63 10.31 -6.88 -4.26
CA ILE A 63 10.07 -7.51 -2.95
C ILE A 63 8.82 -6.89 -2.31
N ARG A 64 8.68 -5.56 -2.36
CA ARG A 64 7.55 -4.85 -1.77
C ARG A 64 6.22 -5.28 -2.39
N ASP A 65 6.16 -5.38 -3.72
CA ASP A 65 4.97 -5.80 -4.45
C ASP A 65 4.63 -7.26 -4.13
N ALA A 66 5.63 -8.15 -4.10
CA ALA A 66 5.43 -9.54 -3.70
C ALA A 66 4.95 -9.67 -2.24
N ALA A 67 5.47 -8.85 -1.34
CA ALA A 67 5.06 -8.82 0.06
C ALA A 67 3.62 -8.32 0.22
N ALA A 68 3.22 -7.31 -0.54
CA ALA A 68 1.84 -6.80 -0.55
C ALA A 68 0.84 -7.90 -0.97
N ILE A 69 1.13 -8.62 -2.06
CA ILE A 69 0.29 -9.73 -2.52
C ILE A 69 0.26 -10.87 -1.50
N ALA A 70 1.42 -11.22 -0.92
CA ALA A 70 1.48 -12.25 0.11
C ALA A 70 0.59 -11.92 1.32
N LEU A 71 0.51 -10.65 1.74
CA LEU A 71 -0.37 -10.23 2.83
C LEU A 71 -1.86 -10.40 2.51
N VAL A 72 -2.25 -10.18 1.25
CA VAL A 72 -3.61 -10.47 0.76
C VAL A 72 -3.87 -11.97 0.81
N ASP A 73 -2.97 -12.79 0.28
CA ASP A 73 -3.08 -14.25 0.26
C ASP A 73 -3.17 -14.87 1.66
N LEU A 74 -2.46 -14.28 2.63
CA LEU A 74 -2.52 -14.67 4.04
C LEU A 74 -3.83 -14.22 4.71
N GLY A 75 -4.57 -13.27 4.11
CA GLY A 75 -5.87 -12.79 4.59
C GLY A 75 -5.79 -11.92 5.84
N VAL A 76 -4.63 -11.32 6.11
CA VAL A 76 -4.38 -10.64 7.38
C VAL A 76 -4.75 -9.17 7.31
N ARG A 77 -5.98 -8.84 7.73
CA ARG A 77 -6.50 -7.46 7.75
C ARG A 77 -5.69 -6.51 8.65
N GLN A 78 -4.97 -7.00 9.66
CA GLN A 78 -4.14 -6.13 10.51
C GLN A 78 -2.96 -5.48 9.76
N SER A 79 -2.67 -5.94 8.53
CA SER A 79 -1.65 -5.37 7.66
C SER A 79 -2.02 -4.00 7.08
N VAL A 80 -3.30 -3.61 7.06
CA VAL A 80 -3.78 -2.36 6.43
C VAL A 80 -2.96 -1.15 6.87
N MET A 81 -2.82 -0.92 8.18
CA MET A 81 -2.13 0.27 8.70
C MET A 81 -0.65 0.27 8.33
N LYS A 82 -0.02 -0.90 8.29
CA LYS A 82 1.40 -1.04 7.96
C LYS A 82 1.65 -0.78 6.47
N ILE A 83 0.74 -1.22 5.59
CA ILE A 83 0.80 -0.90 4.15
C ILE A 83 0.55 0.60 3.94
N VAL A 84 -0.41 1.19 4.66
CA VAL A 84 -0.68 2.64 4.64
C VAL A 84 0.56 3.44 5.07
N ASP A 85 1.29 2.99 6.09
CA ASP A 85 2.54 3.65 6.51
C ASP A 85 3.64 3.59 5.44
N VAL A 86 3.66 2.54 4.61
CA VAL A 86 4.56 2.46 3.44
C VAL A 86 4.13 3.45 2.35
N LEU A 87 2.83 3.57 2.08
CA LEU A 87 2.29 4.52 1.09
C LEU A 87 2.58 5.98 1.44
N ARG A 88 2.65 6.32 2.73
CA ARG A 88 2.99 7.68 3.22
C ARG A 88 4.45 8.07 2.97
N ARG A 89 5.32 7.15 2.59
CA ARG A 89 6.75 7.45 2.40
C ARG A 89 6.94 8.32 1.15
N PRO A 90 7.75 9.39 1.21
CA PRO A 90 8.07 10.20 0.04
C PRO A 90 8.62 9.34 -1.10
N GLY A 91 8.14 9.59 -2.32
CA GLY A 91 8.62 8.88 -3.53
C GLY A 91 7.96 7.52 -3.81
N PHE A 92 7.08 7.03 -2.95
CA PHE A 92 6.41 5.73 -3.15
C PHE A 92 5.13 5.82 -3.98
N ALA A 93 4.55 7.02 -4.15
CA ALA A 93 3.33 7.24 -4.94
C ALA A 93 3.42 6.73 -6.39
N LYS A 94 4.61 6.77 -7.02
CA LYS A 94 4.80 6.29 -8.40
C LYS A 94 4.82 4.77 -8.53
N SER A 95 4.98 4.06 -7.42
CA SER A 95 5.10 2.61 -7.37
C SER A 95 4.17 2.01 -6.30
N SER A 96 3.03 2.67 -6.10
CA SER A 96 2.01 2.28 -5.12
C SER A 96 0.90 1.41 -5.72
N GLY A 97 0.85 1.21 -7.03
CA GLY A 97 -0.21 0.45 -7.71
C GLY A 97 -0.51 -0.90 -7.05
N THR A 98 0.50 -1.74 -6.84
CA THR A 98 0.31 -3.06 -6.19
C THR A 98 -0.09 -2.95 -4.71
N LEU A 99 0.40 -1.93 -3.98
CA LEU A 99 0.02 -1.71 -2.58
C LEU A 99 -1.45 -1.28 -2.48
N LEU A 100 -1.90 -0.38 -3.36
CA LEU A 100 -3.29 0.06 -3.44
C LEU A 100 -4.20 -1.08 -3.88
N PHE A 101 -3.78 -1.89 -4.86
CA PHE A 101 -4.48 -3.11 -5.24
C PHE A 101 -4.64 -4.05 -4.03
N ALA A 102 -3.56 -4.32 -3.28
CA ALA A 102 -3.63 -5.18 -2.10
C ALA A 102 -4.58 -4.64 -1.02
N LEU A 103 -4.58 -3.33 -0.79
CA LEU A 103 -5.53 -2.65 0.11
C LEU A 103 -6.98 -2.74 -0.40
N ASN A 104 -7.15 -2.73 -1.72
CA ASN A 104 -8.46 -2.86 -2.34
C ASN A 104 -9.04 -4.26 -2.07
N GLU A 105 -8.26 -5.31 -2.32
CA GLU A 105 -8.64 -6.71 -2.13
C GLU A 105 -9.08 -7.02 -0.69
N ILE A 106 -8.45 -6.39 0.30
CA ILE A 106 -8.82 -6.56 1.72
C ILE A 106 -9.92 -5.59 2.19
N GLN A 107 -10.55 -4.88 1.25
CA GLN A 107 -11.63 -3.92 1.49
C GLN A 107 -11.26 -2.81 2.49
N ALA A 108 -10.01 -2.33 2.44
CA ALA A 108 -9.56 -1.24 3.30
C ALA A 108 -10.23 0.10 2.94
N SER A 109 -10.39 0.96 3.93
CA SER A 109 -10.54 2.41 3.73
C SER A 109 -9.19 3.08 3.93
N LEU A 110 -8.91 4.14 3.17
CA LEU A 110 -7.62 4.81 3.19
C LEU A 110 -7.73 6.25 3.71
N PRO A 111 -6.70 6.78 4.37
CA PRO A 111 -6.66 8.20 4.68
C PRO A 111 -6.74 9.01 3.37
N LEU A 112 -7.63 10.01 3.31
CA LEU A 112 -7.74 10.88 2.13
C LEU A 112 -6.40 11.51 1.75
N SER A 113 -5.57 11.84 2.74
CA SER A 113 -4.22 12.38 2.51
C SER A 113 -3.32 11.46 1.67
N VAL A 114 -3.44 10.14 1.83
CA VAL A 114 -2.68 9.16 1.05
C VAL A 114 -3.21 9.09 -0.37
N LEU A 115 -4.54 9.06 -0.54
CA LEU A 115 -5.16 9.08 -1.86
C LEU A 115 -4.79 10.35 -2.63
N MET A 116 -4.85 11.50 -1.96
CA MET A 116 -4.43 12.79 -2.52
C MET A 116 -2.97 12.78 -2.96
N GLN A 117 -2.07 12.23 -2.14
CA GLN A 117 -0.66 12.10 -2.51
C GLN A 117 -0.51 11.27 -3.81
N VAL A 118 -1.24 10.15 -3.92
CA VAL A 118 -1.17 9.28 -5.11
C VAL A 118 -1.78 9.96 -6.34
N VAL A 119 -2.89 10.67 -6.22
CA VAL A 119 -3.49 11.41 -7.34
C VAL A 119 -2.48 12.42 -7.89
N VAL A 120 -1.84 13.20 -7.02
CA VAL A 120 -0.89 14.23 -7.44
C VAL A 120 0.40 13.63 -8.01
N GLU A 121 1.02 12.69 -7.30
CA GLU A 121 2.42 12.28 -7.55
C GLU A 121 2.56 10.91 -8.21
N GLY A 122 1.45 10.16 -8.32
CA GLY A 122 1.46 8.77 -8.72
C GLY A 122 1.68 8.55 -10.21
N SER A 123 1.99 7.29 -10.55
CA SER A 123 1.94 6.81 -11.93
C SER A 123 0.50 6.68 -12.40
N PHE A 124 0.27 6.57 -13.72
CA PHE A 124 -1.05 6.28 -14.30
C PHE A 124 -1.76 5.11 -13.59
N GLU A 125 -1.06 3.99 -13.40
CA GLU A 125 -1.60 2.83 -12.69
C GLU A 125 -1.97 3.15 -11.23
N SER A 126 -1.10 3.88 -10.52
CA SER A 126 -1.34 4.24 -9.13
C SER A 126 -2.53 5.21 -8.98
N ARG A 127 -2.65 6.18 -9.90
CA ARG A 127 -3.77 7.12 -9.96
C ARG A 127 -5.09 6.38 -10.17
N ASN A 128 -5.14 5.46 -11.15
CA ASN A 128 -6.34 4.65 -11.40
C ASN A 128 -6.76 3.84 -10.17
N GLN A 129 -5.80 3.24 -9.47
CA GLN A 129 -6.11 2.53 -8.22
C GLN A 129 -6.64 3.48 -7.14
N ALA A 130 -6.07 4.68 -6.99
CA ALA A 130 -6.56 5.67 -6.03
C ALA A 130 -7.98 6.19 -6.36
N MET A 131 -8.28 6.37 -7.65
CA MET A 131 -9.61 6.78 -8.12
C MET A 131 -10.69 5.79 -7.69
N PHE A 132 -10.41 4.49 -7.75
CA PHE A 132 -11.35 3.46 -7.29
C PHE A 132 -11.77 3.66 -5.82
N PHE A 133 -10.82 3.99 -4.93
CA PHE A 133 -11.16 4.28 -3.53
C PHE A 133 -11.98 5.57 -3.36
N LEU A 134 -11.71 6.59 -4.18
CA LEU A 134 -12.44 7.86 -4.13
C LEU A 134 -13.88 7.70 -4.63
N GLU A 135 -14.05 6.98 -5.75
CA GLU A 135 -15.35 6.68 -6.34
C GLU A 135 -16.23 5.85 -5.40
N GLU A 136 -15.66 4.83 -4.75
CA GLU A 136 -16.39 4.01 -3.77
C GLU A 136 -16.58 4.72 -2.40
N GLY A 137 -16.07 5.95 -2.22
CA GLY A 137 -16.12 6.65 -0.94
C GLY A 137 -15.34 5.93 0.18
N ARG A 138 -14.38 5.06 -0.17
CA ARG A 138 -13.58 4.24 0.75
C ARG A 138 -12.36 4.98 1.28
N PHE A 139 -12.63 6.14 1.86
CA PHE A 139 -11.64 6.91 2.57
C PHE A 139 -12.14 7.36 3.95
N ASP A 140 -11.19 7.59 4.84
CA ASP A 140 -11.48 7.99 6.21
C ASP A 140 -12.33 9.26 6.26
N ARG A 141 -13.18 9.39 7.29
CA ARG A 141 -13.91 10.64 7.50
C ARG A 141 -12.92 11.78 7.72
N VAL A 142 -13.09 12.85 6.96
CA VAL A 142 -12.26 14.05 7.03
C VAL A 142 -13.07 15.23 7.53
N ASP A 143 -12.37 16.16 8.20
CA ASP A 143 -12.93 17.45 8.56
C ASP A 143 -13.28 18.26 7.29
N PRO A 144 -14.39 19.02 7.27
CA PRO A 144 -14.78 19.81 6.10
C PRO A 144 -13.72 20.78 5.60
N SER A 145 -12.87 21.34 6.48
CA SER A 145 -11.78 22.23 6.06
C SER A 145 -10.73 21.48 5.25
N TYR A 146 -10.37 20.26 5.67
CA TYR A 146 -9.40 19.42 4.96
C TYR A 146 -9.95 18.92 3.62
N LEU A 147 -11.24 18.57 3.59
CA LEU A 147 -11.93 18.21 2.34
C LEU A 147 -11.87 19.38 1.35
N LYS A 148 -12.24 20.59 1.81
CA LYS A 148 -12.19 21.80 0.98
C LYS A 148 -10.79 22.07 0.47
N SER A 149 -9.76 22.06 1.33
CA SER A 149 -8.38 22.28 0.90
C SER A 149 -7.88 21.22 -0.09
N SER A 150 -8.40 19.99 -0.02
CA SER A 150 -8.09 18.94 -0.99
C SER A 150 -8.71 19.24 -2.36
N ILE A 151 -9.96 19.71 -2.38
CA ILE A 151 -10.65 20.16 -3.60
C ILE A 151 -9.93 21.36 -4.23
N ASP A 152 -9.60 22.38 -3.44
CA ASP A 152 -8.88 23.58 -3.93
C ASP A 152 -7.52 23.19 -4.55
N ARG A 153 -6.83 22.20 -3.96
CA ARG A 153 -5.57 21.67 -4.49
C ARG A 153 -5.76 20.95 -5.83
N LEU A 154 -6.85 20.19 -5.99
CA LEU A 154 -7.16 19.52 -7.25
C LEU A 154 -7.50 20.51 -8.35
N GLU A 155 -8.24 21.58 -8.03
CA GLU A 155 -8.53 22.66 -8.98
C GLU A 155 -7.25 23.31 -9.51
N THR A 156 -6.26 23.53 -8.64
CA THR A 156 -4.95 24.05 -9.06
C THR A 156 -4.22 23.09 -10.02
N LEU A 157 -4.42 21.78 -9.90
CA LEU A 157 -3.80 20.78 -10.79
C LEU A 157 -4.48 20.70 -12.16
N MET A 158 -5.67 21.26 -12.33
CA MET A 158 -6.34 21.30 -13.62
C MET A 158 -5.63 22.22 -14.63
N ASP A 159 -4.78 23.13 -14.13
CA ASP A 159 -3.92 23.99 -14.95
C ASP A 159 -2.56 23.33 -15.29
N ALA A 160 -2.36 22.06 -14.94
CA ALA A 160 -1.12 21.34 -15.25
C ALA A 160 -0.97 21.09 -16.77
N GLU A 161 0.28 21.04 -17.24
CA GLU A 161 0.57 20.75 -18.65
C GLU A 161 0.27 19.29 -19.05
N ASP A 162 0.33 18.37 -18.09
CA ASP A 162 0.13 16.94 -18.33
C ASP A 162 -1.37 16.58 -18.32
N PRO A 163 -1.95 16.19 -19.47
CA PRO A 163 -3.38 15.87 -19.56
C PRO A 163 -3.81 14.73 -18.64
N GLU A 164 -2.94 13.73 -18.40
CA GLU A 164 -3.25 12.62 -17.49
C GLU A 164 -3.38 13.10 -16.04
N THR A 165 -2.56 14.08 -15.65
CA THR A 165 -2.68 14.72 -14.33
C THR A 165 -3.96 15.52 -14.22
N VAL A 166 -4.34 16.26 -15.27
CA VAL A 166 -5.57 17.07 -15.31
C VAL A 166 -6.80 16.17 -15.20
N GLU A 167 -6.87 15.10 -15.99
CA GLU A 167 -7.97 14.13 -15.94
C GLU A 167 -8.10 13.48 -14.56
N ALA A 168 -6.97 13.05 -13.98
CA ALA A 168 -6.97 12.48 -12.65
C ALA A 168 -7.41 13.47 -11.56
N ALA A 169 -7.03 14.73 -11.71
CA ALA A 169 -7.42 15.78 -10.77
C ALA A 169 -8.91 16.11 -10.85
N ASP A 170 -9.47 16.22 -12.07
CA ASP A 170 -10.88 16.50 -12.29
C ASP A 170 -11.77 15.36 -11.77
N PHE A 171 -11.40 14.11 -12.07
CA PHE A 171 -12.13 12.94 -11.55
C PHE A 171 -12.14 12.92 -10.02
N ALA A 172 -10.95 13.02 -9.39
CA ALA A 172 -10.84 13.01 -7.95
C ALA A 172 -11.64 14.15 -7.31
N ARG A 173 -11.64 15.34 -7.94
CA ARG A 173 -12.38 16.50 -7.48
C ARG A 173 -13.87 16.23 -7.51
N GLN A 174 -14.37 15.64 -8.59
CA GLN A 174 -15.79 15.31 -8.73
C GLN A 174 -16.24 14.33 -7.63
N CYS A 175 -15.46 13.27 -7.36
CA CYS A 175 -15.75 12.35 -6.26
C CYS A 175 -15.84 13.05 -4.89
N LEU A 176 -14.90 13.98 -4.60
CA LEU A 176 -14.91 14.72 -3.33
C LEU A 176 -16.08 15.71 -3.23
N LEU A 177 -16.48 16.33 -4.34
CA LEU A 177 -17.66 17.17 -4.40
C LEU A 177 -18.94 16.36 -4.13
N ASP A 178 -19.07 15.19 -4.74
CA ASP A 178 -20.24 14.33 -4.53
C ASP A 178 -20.30 13.83 -3.08
N TYR A 179 -19.18 13.38 -2.52
CA TYR A 179 -19.08 13.04 -1.10
C TYR A 179 -19.50 14.20 -0.16
N SER A 180 -19.18 15.44 -0.52
CA SER A 180 -19.55 16.61 0.28
C SER A 180 -21.05 16.91 0.27
N ARG A 181 -21.78 16.49 -0.77
CA ARG A 181 -23.23 16.72 -0.93
C ARG A 181 -24.07 15.69 -0.19
N GLU A 182 -23.51 14.50 0.02
CA GLU A 182 -24.20 13.37 0.68
C GLU A 182 -24.16 13.45 2.22
N ARG A 183 -23.57 14.51 2.80
CA ARG A 183 -23.43 14.69 4.26
C ARG A 183 -23.97 16.02 4.74
#